data_AF-A0A2G9SHY4-F1
#
_entry.id   AF-A0A2G9SHY4-F1
#
_cell.length_a   1.000
_cell.length_b   1.000
_cell.length_c   1.000
_cell.angle_alpha   90.00
_cell.angle_beta   90.00
_cell.angle_gamma   90.00
#
_symmetry.space_group_name_H-M   'P 1'
#
loop_
_entity.id
_entity.type
_entity.pdbx_description
1 polymer ?
#
loop_
_entity_poly.entity_id
_entity_poly.type
_entity_poly.pdbx_seq_one_letter_code
_entity_poly.pdbx_strand_id
1 'polypeptide(L)'
;MSKYFGSVKEQEIVFSNDDVHIFKETKRISFFFYVTMPGKLDQVVPKSEVEAAIRLSRGRISSTFHLDDYSLEFLGIPPTLSPAKEQSFEVWLVVFGVVAGFLVIALVVLLFLGYKDKKKLKKSKKEESDNQDRVSEILVAGTLAKDASIPVNIYEDAGKQNKAYEDVEEEPQTAF
;
A
#
# COMPACT_ATOMS: atom_id res chain seq x y z
N MET A 1 -27.68 -24.60 -24.80
CA MET A 1 -29.06 -25.08 -24.66
C MET A 1 -29.18 -26.23 -23.67
N SER A 2 -28.48 -27.36 -23.84
CA SER A 2 -28.57 -28.56 -22.98
C SER A 2 -28.54 -28.27 -21.47
N LYS A 3 -27.61 -27.42 -20.99
CA LYS A 3 -27.53 -27.00 -19.57
C LYS A 3 -28.83 -26.38 -19.04
N TYR A 4 -29.53 -25.57 -19.84
CA TYR A 4 -30.78 -24.94 -19.44
C TYR A 4 -31.91 -25.97 -19.31
N PHE A 5 -32.06 -26.87 -20.28
CA PHE A 5 -33.08 -27.92 -20.21
C PHE A 5 -32.84 -28.86 -19.02
N GLY A 6 -31.59 -29.28 -18.79
CA GLY A 6 -31.26 -30.14 -17.65
C GLY A 6 -31.46 -29.48 -16.28
N SER A 7 -31.25 -28.16 -16.15
CA SER A 7 -31.30 -27.46 -14.84
C SER A 7 -32.57 -26.63 -14.56
N VAL A 8 -33.36 -26.29 -15.59
CA VAL A 8 -34.57 -25.45 -15.46
C VAL A 8 -35.84 -26.22 -15.88
N LYS A 9 -35.71 -27.22 -16.77
CA LYS A 9 -36.84 -28.04 -17.24
C LYS A 9 -36.78 -29.48 -16.73
N GLU A 10 -35.72 -29.86 -16.01
CA GLU A 10 -35.45 -31.24 -15.55
C GLU A 10 -35.46 -32.26 -16.70
N GLN A 11 -35.08 -31.82 -17.90
CA GLN A 11 -35.09 -32.63 -19.13
C GLN A 11 -33.67 -32.75 -19.68
N GLU A 12 -33.15 -33.97 -19.75
CA GLU A 12 -31.84 -34.26 -20.35
C GLU A 12 -31.95 -34.28 -21.89
N ILE A 13 -31.93 -33.08 -22.48
CA ILE A 13 -31.95 -32.89 -23.93
C ILE A 13 -30.55 -32.47 -24.39
N VAL A 14 -29.92 -33.33 -25.20
CA VAL A 14 -28.63 -33.06 -25.84
C VAL A 14 -28.87 -32.32 -27.14
N PHE A 15 -28.44 -31.06 -27.20
CA PHE A 15 -28.42 -30.25 -28.42
C PHE A 15 -27.06 -30.34 -29.10
N SER A 16 -27.08 -30.46 -30.42
CA SER A 16 -25.91 -30.47 -31.32
C SER A 16 -25.78 -29.13 -32.08
N ASN A 17 -24.71 -28.99 -32.86
CA ASN A 17 -24.53 -27.81 -33.73
C ASN A 17 -25.61 -27.73 -34.82
N ASP A 18 -26.09 -28.87 -35.32
CA ASP A 18 -27.11 -28.97 -36.37
C ASP A 18 -28.50 -28.46 -35.94
N ASP A 19 -28.72 -28.29 -34.62
CA ASP A 19 -29.94 -27.72 -34.05
C ASP A 19 -29.93 -26.19 -34.02
N VAL A 20 -28.80 -25.55 -34.38
CA VAL A 20 -28.59 -24.10 -34.33
C VAL A 20 -28.53 -23.55 -35.76
N HIS A 21 -29.62 -22.91 -36.18
CA HIS A 21 -29.79 -22.43 -37.55
C HIS A 21 -29.45 -20.94 -37.62
N ILE A 22 -28.46 -20.60 -38.45
CA ILE A 22 -27.95 -19.23 -38.63
C ILE A 22 -28.51 -18.63 -39.93
N PHE A 23 -28.93 -17.36 -39.90
CA PHE A 23 -29.48 -16.65 -41.04
C PHE A 23 -29.16 -15.15 -41.00
N LYS A 24 -29.25 -14.48 -42.16
CA LYS A 24 -28.93 -13.04 -42.34
C LYS A 24 -27.54 -12.67 -41.79
N GLU A 25 -26.52 -13.46 -42.14
CA GLU A 25 -25.13 -13.13 -41.84
C GLU A 25 -24.68 -11.87 -42.60
N THR A 26 -23.86 -11.06 -41.95
CA THR A 26 -23.30 -9.82 -42.50
C THR A 26 -21.77 -9.81 -42.40
N LYS A 27 -21.12 -9.07 -43.30
CA LYS A 27 -19.65 -8.94 -43.37
C LYS A 27 -18.99 -8.35 -42.11
N ARG A 28 -19.77 -7.82 -41.16
CA ARG A 28 -19.33 -7.28 -39.86
C ARG A 28 -19.74 -8.17 -38.66
N ILE A 29 -19.84 -9.49 -38.86
CA ILE A 29 -20.09 -10.48 -37.80
C ILE A 29 -21.37 -10.16 -37.00
N SER A 30 -22.44 -9.80 -37.72
CA SER A 30 -23.81 -9.80 -37.19
C SER A 30 -24.61 -10.84 -37.97
N PHE A 31 -25.30 -11.71 -37.24
CA PHE A 31 -26.15 -12.77 -37.75
C PHE A 31 -27.30 -13.00 -36.78
N PHE A 32 -28.40 -13.55 -37.28
CA PHE A 32 -29.49 -14.03 -36.45
C PHE A 32 -29.40 -15.55 -36.37
N PHE A 33 -29.86 -16.12 -35.25
CA PHE A 33 -29.98 -17.57 -35.12
C PHE A 33 -31.26 -17.94 -34.38
N TYR A 34 -31.73 -19.16 -34.62
CA TYR A 34 -32.77 -19.82 -33.84
C TYR A 34 -32.36 -21.26 -33.53
N VAL A 35 -33.04 -21.88 -32.57
CA VAL A 35 -32.76 -23.24 -32.10
C VAL A 35 -33.99 -24.11 -32.32
N THR A 36 -33.80 -25.28 -32.92
CA THR A 36 -34.82 -26.34 -33.01
C THR A 36 -34.62 -27.38 -31.91
N MET A 37 -35.65 -28.19 -31.63
CA MET A 37 -35.47 -29.36 -30.77
C MET A 37 -34.72 -30.46 -31.53
N PRO A 38 -33.82 -31.22 -30.86
CA PRO A 38 -33.05 -32.27 -31.52
C PRO A 38 -33.97 -33.32 -32.11
N GLY A 39 -33.71 -33.66 -33.38
CA GLY A 39 -34.52 -34.60 -34.16
C GLY A 39 -35.87 -34.07 -34.65
N LYS A 40 -36.20 -32.78 -34.45
CA LYS A 40 -37.47 -32.16 -34.90
C LYS A 40 -37.26 -30.75 -35.47
N LEU A 41 -37.06 -30.68 -36.78
CA LEU A 41 -36.86 -29.41 -37.50
C LEU A 41 -38.04 -28.43 -37.36
N ASP A 42 -39.27 -28.93 -37.28
CA ASP A 42 -40.47 -28.09 -37.19
C ASP A 42 -40.71 -27.52 -35.77
N GLN A 43 -40.00 -28.03 -34.75
CA GLN A 43 -40.23 -27.64 -33.36
C GLN A 43 -39.18 -26.62 -32.89
N VAL A 44 -39.43 -25.35 -33.22
CA VAL A 44 -38.59 -24.20 -32.82
C VAL A 44 -38.76 -23.89 -31.33
N VAL A 45 -37.64 -23.66 -30.63
CA VAL A 45 -37.62 -23.28 -29.21
C VAL A 45 -38.01 -21.80 -29.05
N PRO A 46 -38.92 -21.43 -28.10
CA PRO A 46 -39.32 -20.04 -27.90
C PRO A 46 -38.16 -19.10 -27.54
N LYS A 47 -38.18 -17.87 -28.08
CA LYS A 47 -37.14 -16.85 -27.86
C LYS A 47 -36.82 -16.63 -26.38
N SER A 48 -37.82 -16.61 -25.51
CA SER A 48 -37.66 -16.41 -24.06
C SER A 48 -36.85 -17.52 -23.37
N GLU A 49 -36.97 -18.77 -23.84
CA GLU A 49 -36.18 -19.89 -23.32
C GLU A 49 -34.73 -19.83 -23.82
N VAL A 50 -34.54 -19.44 -25.09
CA VAL A 50 -33.21 -19.19 -25.68
C VAL A 50 -32.49 -18.06 -24.92
N GLU A 51 -33.16 -16.94 -24.67
CA GLU A 51 -32.63 -15.81 -23.89
C GLU A 51 -32.25 -16.22 -22.46
N ALA A 52 -33.11 -17.00 -21.78
CA ALA A 52 -32.83 -17.51 -20.45
C ALA A 52 -31.61 -18.47 -20.44
N ALA A 53 -31.50 -19.35 -21.46
CA ALA A 53 -30.39 -20.27 -21.62
C ALA A 53 -29.05 -19.57 -21.90
N ILE A 54 -29.08 -18.50 -22.72
CA ILE A 54 -27.93 -17.62 -22.97
C ILE A 54 -27.52 -16.93 -21.68
N ARG A 55 -28.46 -16.32 -20.95
CA ARG A 55 -28.20 -15.64 -19.66
C ARG A 55 -27.54 -16.57 -18.64
N LEU A 56 -27.99 -17.82 -18.52
CA LEU A 56 -27.39 -18.83 -17.64
C LEU A 56 -25.96 -19.25 -18.04
N SER A 57 -25.58 -19.06 -19.30
CA SER A 57 -24.30 -19.52 -19.87
C SER A 57 -23.33 -18.38 -20.23
N ARG A 58 -23.76 -17.12 -20.11
CA ARG A 58 -23.06 -15.92 -20.61
C ARG A 58 -21.61 -15.82 -20.14
N GLY A 59 -21.35 -16.01 -18.85
CA GLY A 59 -19.98 -15.97 -18.29
C GLY A 59 -19.03 -17.02 -18.88
N ARG A 60 -19.53 -18.18 -19.32
CA ARG A 60 -18.70 -19.18 -20.03
C ARG A 60 -18.47 -18.77 -21.48
N ILE A 61 -19.51 -18.29 -22.17
CA ILE A 61 -19.42 -17.89 -23.58
C ILE A 61 -18.41 -16.75 -23.75
N SER A 62 -18.49 -15.69 -22.93
CA SER A 62 -17.52 -14.60 -22.90
C SER A 62 -16.08 -15.11 -22.70
N SER A 63 -15.87 -16.01 -21.72
CA SER A 63 -14.53 -16.56 -21.41
C SER A 63 -13.92 -17.35 -22.57
N THR A 64 -14.71 -18.08 -23.37
CA THR A 64 -14.21 -18.93 -24.46
C THR A 64 -13.79 -18.11 -25.69
N PHE A 65 -14.37 -16.94 -25.90
CA PHE A 65 -14.02 -16.08 -27.03
C PHE A 65 -13.07 -14.92 -26.66
N HIS A 66 -12.71 -14.77 -25.37
CA HIS A 66 -12.04 -13.57 -24.83
C HIS A 66 -12.77 -12.26 -25.23
N LEU A 67 -14.11 -12.33 -25.32
CA LEU A 67 -14.97 -11.21 -25.70
C LEU A 67 -15.61 -10.63 -24.43
N ASP A 68 -15.32 -9.35 -24.17
CA ASP A 68 -15.98 -8.58 -23.11
C ASP A 68 -17.48 -8.42 -23.39
N ASP A 69 -18.27 -8.16 -22.34
CA ASP A 69 -19.75 -8.03 -22.39
C ASP A 69 -20.25 -6.93 -23.37
N TYR A 70 -19.36 -6.02 -23.83
CA TYR A 70 -19.60 -4.98 -24.85
C TYR A 70 -19.31 -5.42 -26.29
N SER A 71 -18.59 -6.51 -26.49
CA SER A 71 -18.13 -6.98 -27.81
C SER A 71 -19.01 -8.12 -28.38
N LEU A 72 -19.84 -8.72 -27.54
CA LEU A 72 -20.83 -9.73 -27.92
C LEU A 72 -22.22 -9.32 -27.40
N GLU A 73 -22.85 -8.39 -28.11
CA GLU A 73 -24.19 -7.89 -27.79
C GLU A 73 -25.30 -8.84 -28.27
N PHE A 74 -26.10 -9.35 -27.33
CA PHE A 74 -27.37 -10.01 -27.64
C PHE A 74 -28.51 -9.00 -27.58
N LEU A 75 -29.10 -8.65 -28.74
CA LEU A 75 -30.20 -7.71 -28.83
C LEU A 75 -31.40 -8.13 -27.94
N GLY A 76 -31.62 -7.37 -26.87
CA GLY A 76 -32.70 -7.61 -25.89
C GLY A 76 -32.26 -8.28 -24.58
N ILE A 77 -31.01 -8.71 -24.42
CA ILE A 77 -30.49 -9.25 -23.15
C ILE A 77 -29.45 -8.26 -22.58
N PRO A 78 -29.78 -7.47 -21.54
CA PRO A 78 -28.84 -6.52 -20.95
C PRO A 78 -27.57 -7.21 -20.40
N PRO A 79 -26.42 -6.52 -20.36
CA PRO A 79 -25.19 -7.06 -19.79
C PRO A 79 -25.39 -7.44 -18.33
N THR A 80 -24.77 -8.54 -17.91
CA THR A 80 -24.97 -9.11 -16.56
C THR A 80 -23.80 -8.85 -15.63
N LEU A 81 -22.66 -8.44 -16.16
CA LEU A 81 -21.58 -7.91 -15.35
C LEU A 81 -21.89 -6.46 -15.00
N SER A 82 -22.26 -6.23 -13.74
CA SER A 82 -21.97 -4.94 -13.11
C SER A 82 -20.51 -4.60 -13.40
N PRO A 83 -20.17 -3.36 -13.80
CA PRO A 83 -18.78 -2.98 -14.03
C PRO A 83 -17.96 -3.36 -12.80
N ALA A 84 -16.74 -3.85 -13.03
CA ALA A 84 -15.84 -4.26 -11.96
C ALA A 84 -15.84 -3.15 -10.90
N LYS A 85 -16.16 -3.49 -9.64
CA LYS A 85 -16.19 -2.49 -8.56
C LYS A 85 -14.77 -1.98 -8.38
N GLU A 86 -14.46 -0.88 -9.05
CA GLU A 86 -13.33 -0.03 -8.70
C GLU A 86 -13.46 0.28 -7.21
N GLN A 87 -12.47 -0.18 -6.47
CA GLN A 87 -12.54 -0.15 -5.02
C GLN A 87 -12.38 1.31 -4.61
N SER A 88 -13.50 1.95 -4.27
CA SER A 88 -13.67 3.40 -4.09
C SER A 88 -13.00 3.93 -2.81
N PHE A 89 -11.75 3.55 -2.60
CA PHE A 89 -10.83 4.16 -1.65
C PHE A 89 -9.87 4.99 -2.48
N GLU A 90 -9.97 6.31 -2.36
CA GLU A 90 -9.07 7.20 -3.06
C GLU A 90 -7.63 6.98 -2.54
N VAL A 91 -6.70 6.59 -3.41
CA VAL A 91 -5.28 6.37 -3.06
C VAL A 91 -4.69 7.60 -2.34
N TRP A 92 -5.19 8.78 -2.71
CA TRP A 92 -4.99 10.06 -2.05
C TRP A 92 -5.17 10.04 -0.53
N LEU A 93 -6.15 9.30 0.01
CA LEU A 93 -6.47 9.28 1.43
C LEU A 93 -5.37 8.54 2.24
N VAL A 94 -4.77 7.50 1.64
CA VAL A 94 -3.60 6.81 2.19
C VAL A 94 -2.36 7.70 2.13
N VAL A 95 -2.10 8.35 0.99
CA VAL A 95 -0.98 9.29 0.82
C VAL A 95 -1.09 10.46 1.80
N PHE A 96 -2.29 11.05 1.93
CA PHE A 96 -2.58 12.12 2.88
C PHE A 96 -2.32 11.67 4.33
N GLY A 97 -2.79 10.48 4.72
CA GLY A 97 -2.54 9.92 6.05
C GLY A 97 -1.05 9.76 6.38
N VAL A 98 -0.25 9.29 5.42
CA VAL A 98 1.22 9.17 5.58
C VAL A 98 1.88 10.55 5.74
N VAL A 99 1.56 11.52 4.88
CA VAL A 99 2.12 12.88 4.94
C VAL A 99 1.72 13.58 6.25
N ALA A 100 0.45 13.50 6.65
CA ALA A 100 -0.04 14.05 7.91
C ALA A 100 0.64 13.38 9.12
N GLY A 101 0.86 12.07 9.07
CA GLY A 101 1.60 11.32 10.09
C GLY A 101 3.02 11.86 10.30
N PHE A 102 3.78 12.06 9.22
CA PHE A 102 5.12 12.65 9.30
C PHE A 102 5.10 14.09 9.88
N LEU A 103 4.13 14.91 9.50
CA LEU A 103 3.98 16.27 10.05
C LEU A 103 3.71 16.27 11.56
N VAL A 104 2.84 15.38 12.05
CA VAL A 104 2.54 15.23 13.48
C VAL A 104 3.78 14.74 14.24
N ILE A 105 4.49 13.73 13.73
CA ILE A 105 5.72 13.21 14.34
C ILE A 105 6.79 14.32 14.42
N ALA A 106 7.01 15.06 13.34
CA ALA A 106 7.98 16.16 13.29
C ALA A 106 7.64 17.26 14.32
N LEU A 107 6.36 17.64 14.43
CA LEU A 107 5.89 18.65 15.38
C LEU A 107 6.07 18.18 16.84
N VAL A 108 5.75 16.93 17.14
CA VAL A 108 5.95 16.33 18.47
C VAL A 108 7.45 16.30 18.85
N VAL A 109 8.33 15.89 17.93
CA VAL A 109 9.78 15.91 18.14
C VAL A 109 10.28 17.33 18.41
N LEU A 110 9.82 18.33 17.65
CA LEU A 110 10.17 19.74 17.86
C LEU A 110 9.76 20.25 19.25
N LEU A 111 8.56 19.89 19.73
CA LEU A 111 8.09 20.26 21.06
C LEU A 111 8.99 19.66 22.17
N PHE A 112 9.38 18.38 22.05
CA PHE A 112 10.27 17.74 23.01
C PHE A 112 11.69 18.31 23.00
N LEU A 113 12.23 18.65 21.83
CA LEU A 113 13.54 19.30 21.71
C LEU A 113 13.53 20.71 22.31
N GLY A 114 12.57 21.56 21.89
CA GLY A 114 12.43 22.93 22.40
C GLY A 114 12.16 23.00 23.91
N TYR A 115 11.47 22.00 24.47
CA TYR A 115 11.30 21.88 25.92
C TYR A 115 12.58 21.45 26.65
N LYS A 116 13.43 20.60 26.05
CA LYS A 116 14.72 20.20 26.63
C LYS A 116 15.75 21.33 26.61
N ASP A 117 15.78 22.17 25.58
CA ASP A 117 16.75 23.28 25.50
C ASP A 117 16.49 24.38 26.53
N LYS A 118 15.21 24.68 26.83
CA LYS A 118 14.87 25.58 27.95
C LYS A 118 15.32 25.07 29.33
N LYS A 119 15.59 23.76 29.49
CA LYS A 119 16.19 23.21 30.72
C LYS A 119 17.72 23.33 30.75
N LYS A 120 18.40 23.30 29.59
CA LYS A 120 19.86 23.52 29.50
C LYS A 120 20.25 24.99 29.76
N LEU A 121 19.48 25.93 29.21
CA LEU A 121 19.66 27.38 29.45
C LEU A 121 19.44 27.79 30.92
N LYS A 122 18.61 27.06 31.68
CA LYS A 122 18.41 27.32 33.12
C LYS A 122 19.50 26.72 34.02
N LYS A 123 20.24 25.71 33.55
CA LYS A 123 21.40 25.16 34.29
C LYS A 123 22.64 26.02 34.09
N SER A 124 23.01 26.28 32.83
CA SER A 124 24.13 27.19 32.48
C SER A 124 24.00 28.55 33.16
N LYS A 125 22.83 29.21 33.08
CA LYS A 125 22.62 30.52 33.72
C LYS A 125 22.69 30.50 35.27
N LYS A 126 22.55 29.33 35.91
CA LYS A 126 22.75 29.20 37.37
C LYS A 126 24.20 28.89 37.72
N GLU A 127 24.84 28.01 36.95
CA GLU A 127 26.27 27.69 37.11
C GLU A 127 27.15 28.93 36.86
N GLU A 128 26.74 29.82 35.95
CA GLU A 128 27.46 31.05 35.65
C GLU A 128 27.26 32.16 36.72
N SER A 129 26.08 32.26 37.34
CA SER A 129 25.90 33.17 38.51
C SER A 129 26.68 32.67 39.73
N ASP A 130 26.53 31.40 40.08
CA ASP A 130 27.18 30.81 41.26
C ASP A 130 28.72 30.84 41.12
N ASN A 131 29.27 30.83 39.90
CA ASN A 131 30.71 30.96 39.65
C ASN A 131 31.18 32.42 39.66
N GLN A 132 30.41 33.35 39.08
CA GLN A 132 30.74 34.77 39.07
C GLN A 132 30.79 35.37 40.48
N ASP A 133 29.86 34.97 41.36
CA ASP A 133 29.84 35.38 42.76
C ASP A 133 31.12 34.91 43.49
N ARG A 134 31.50 33.63 43.33
CA ARG A 134 32.72 33.07 43.96
C ARG A 134 34.02 33.65 43.43
N VAL A 135 34.10 33.97 42.13
CA VAL A 135 35.26 34.66 41.54
C VAL A 135 35.40 36.07 42.11
N SER A 136 34.28 36.78 42.36
CA SER A 136 34.32 38.11 42.98
C SER A 136 34.80 38.07 44.43
N GLU A 137 34.39 37.06 45.21
CA GLU A 137 34.84 36.84 46.60
C GLU A 137 36.34 36.54 46.67
N ILE A 138 36.85 35.68 45.78
CA ILE A 138 38.27 35.33 45.69
C ILE A 138 39.13 36.54 45.29
N LEU A 139 38.65 37.41 44.38
CA LEU A 139 39.34 38.64 44.00
C LEU A 139 39.46 39.62 45.18
N VAL A 140 38.39 39.80 45.96
CA VAL A 140 38.41 40.64 47.18
C VAL A 140 39.38 40.08 48.22
N ALA A 141 39.32 38.77 48.50
CA ALA A 141 40.26 38.10 49.41
C ALA A 141 41.72 38.22 48.94
N GLY A 142 41.97 38.06 47.63
CA GLY A 142 43.29 38.21 47.02
C GLY A 142 43.85 39.64 47.07
N THR A 143 42.99 40.67 47.09
CA THR A 143 43.43 42.06 47.32
C THR A 143 43.78 42.36 48.79
N LEU A 144 43.14 41.69 49.75
CA LEU A 144 43.46 41.84 51.18
C LEU A 144 44.73 41.09 51.59
N ALA A 145 45.10 40.01 50.89
CA ALA A 145 46.31 39.24 51.14
C ALA A 145 47.61 39.88 50.61
N LYS A 146 47.53 41.02 49.90
CA LYS A 146 48.67 41.59 49.14
C LYS A 146 49.77 42.25 49.98
N ASP A 147 49.57 42.42 51.29
CA ASP A 147 50.61 42.86 52.23
C ASP A 147 51.43 41.70 52.84
N ALA A 148 51.15 40.44 52.47
CA ALA A 148 51.88 39.26 52.95
C ALA A 148 52.65 38.55 51.81
N SER A 149 53.94 38.87 51.67
CA SER A 149 54.86 38.27 50.71
C SER A 149 55.06 36.76 50.89
N ILE A 150 54.84 35.96 49.83
CA ILE A 150 55.49 34.66 49.52
C ILE A 150 55.14 34.27 48.06
N PRO A 151 56.08 33.79 47.22
CA PRO A 151 55.80 33.25 45.89
C PRO A 151 55.55 31.73 45.89
N VAL A 152 54.63 31.23 45.07
CA VAL A 152 54.42 29.79 44.81
C VAL A 152 54.22 29.56 43.30
N ASN A 153 54.89 28.55 42.76
CA ASN A 153 54.95 28.22 41.33
C ASN A 153 54.86 26.70 41.12
N ILE A 154 53.74 26.20 40.56
CA ILE A 154 53.47 24.81 40.11
C ILE A 154 52.41 24.97 38.98
N TYR A 155 52.51 24.41 37.76
CA TYR A 155 52.71 23.01 37.38
C TYR A 155 53.48 22.81 36.05
N GLU A 156 54.40 21.84 36.06
CA GLU A 156 54.66 20.90 34.95
C GLU A 156 53.99 19.56 35.31
N ASP A 157 53.40 18.85 34.35
CA ASP A 157 53.61 17.39 34.14
C ASP A 157 53.08 16.97 32.75
N ALA A 158 53.61 15.88 32.19
CA ALA A 158 53.46 15.46 30.81
C ALA A 158 52.41 14.36 30.59
N GLY A 159 52.11 14.07 29.32
CA GLY A 159 50.98 13.22 28.93
C GLY A 159 51.22 11.71 28.99
N LYS A 160 50.13 10.94 28.86
CA LYS A 160 50.13 9.52 28.49
C LYS A 160 48.88 9.16 27.69
N GLN A 161 49.06 8.49 26.55
CA GLN A 161 47.98 7.84 25.79
C GLN A 161 47.87 6.37 26.19
N ASN A 162 46.64 5.83 26.15
CA ASN A 162 46.40 4.40 26.29
C ASN A 162 45.66 3.86 25.05
N LYS A 163 46.32 2.96 24.31
CA LYS A 163 45.73 1.94 23.42
C LYS A 163 45.97 0.57 24.05
N ALA A 164 44.96 -0.32 23.99
CA ALA A 164 44.94 -1.78 24.17
C ALA A 164 43.45 -2.16 24.34
N TYR A 165 42.82 -3.20 23.77
CA TYR A 165 43.24 -4.46 23.11
C TYR A 165 42.31 -4.71 21.88
N GLU A 166 42.59 -5.43 20.77
CA GLU A 166 43.63 -6.41 20.34
C GLU A 166 43.47 -7.85 20.92
N ASP A 167 43.08 -8.95 20.23
CA ASP A 167 42.75 -9.31 18.82
C ASP A 167 42.12 -10.76 18.78
N VAL A 168 41.86 -11.31 17.56
CA VAL A 168 41.69 -12.77 17.22
C VAL A 168 40.31 -13.40 17.61
N GLU A 169 39.60 -14.25 16.84
CA GLU A 169 39.96 -15.27 15.84
C GLU A 169 38.94 -15.44 14.68
N GLU A 170 39.48 -15.90 13.55
CA GLU A 170 38.95 -16.33 12.23
C GLU A 170 37.97 -17.54 12.27
N GLU A 171 37.30 -18.09 11.22
CA GLU A 171 37.27 -18.03 9.72
C GLU A 171 35.92 -18.73 9.25
N PRO A 172 35.65 -19.18 7.99
CA PRO A 172 35.62 -18.55 6.65
C PRO A 172 34.31 -18.86 5.83
N GLN A 173 34.39 -18.68 4.49
CA GLN A 173 33.56 -19.22 3.37
C GLN A 173 32.46 -18.29 2.79
N THR A 174 32.20 -18.22 1.47
CA THR A 174 32.91 -18.72 0.25
C THR A 174 32.49 -17.87 -0.99
N ALA A 175 33.28 -17.97 -2.06
CA ALA A 175 33.04 -17.62 -3.48
C ALA A 175 31.69 -17.00 -3.93
N PHE A 176 31.74 -15.95 -4.77
CA PHE A 176 31.80 -16.06 -6.26
C PHE A 176 32.28 -14.75 -6.90
#